data_AF-A0A3N5LHM0-F1
#
_entry.id   AF-A0A3N5LHM0-F1
#
_cell.length_a   1.000
_cell.length_b   1.000
_cell.length_c   1.000
_cell.angle_alpha   90.00
_cell.angle_beta   90.00
_cell.angle_gamma   90.00
#
_symmetry.space_group_name_H-M   'P 1'
#
loop_
_entity.id
_entity.type
_entity.pdbx_description
1 polymer ?
#
loop_
_entity_poly.entity_id
_entity_poly.type
_entity_poly.pdbx_seq_one_letter_code
_entity_poly.pdbx_strand_id
1 'polypeptide(L)'
;MWRSGGTARAGSPKSNIPDVRNRVNWAAEMDRICLQGVPLRARLGELPEERAFPQKLLLDLTIELELEAAANTDSLDLTVDYKKLVDRLQDTAQKTSCNLLETLTLRLCNVALDDPKVSAVQIKVRKFPAELTGQVESVAVEMTRKK
;
A
#
# COMPACT_ATOMS: atom_id res chain seq x y z
N MET A 1 27.31 68.87 45.76
CA MET A 1 27.71 67.50 46.16
C MET A 1 26.77 66.53 45.41
N TRP A 2 27.09 66.19 44.15
CA TRP A 2 27.62 64.87 43.72
C TRP A 2 26.75 63.69 44.17
N ARG A 3 25.90 63.15 43.26
CA ARG A 3 26.07 61.87 42.49
C ARG A 3 25.53 60.67 43.30
N SER A 4 24.72 59.72 42.84
CA SER A 4 24.40 59.11 41.53
C SER A 4 23.03 58.41 41.67
N GLY A 5 22.16 58.32 40.67
CA GLY A 5 22.28 57.41 39.52
C GLY A 5 21.24 56.29 39.65
N GLY A 6 20.10 56.44 38.96
CA GLY A 6 18.97 55.51 39.00
C GLY A 6 19.31 54.13 38.44
N THR A 7 18.86 53.10 39.14
CA THR A 7 18.96 51.71 38.70
C THR A 7 17.89 51.44 37.65
N ALA A 8 18.32 51.17 36.42
CA ALA A 8 17.48 50.70 35.33
C ALA A 8 16.88 49.33 35.71
N ARG A 9 15.54 49.21 35.67
CA ARG A 9 14.87 47.91 35.68
C ARG A 9 15.15 47.22 34.34
N ALA A 10 15.99 46.20 34.38
CA ALA A 10 16.20 45.29 33.27
C ALA A 10 14.87 44.60 32.91
N GLY A 11 14.38 44.85 31.70
CA GLY A 11 13.31 44.05 31.12
C GLY A 11 13.80 42.62 30.97
N SER A 12 13.04 41.67 31.53
CA SER A 12 13.27 40.25 31.30
C SER A 12 13.23 39.97 29.79
N PRO A 13 14.22 39.26 29.22
CA PRO A 13 14.14 38.87 27.83
C PRO A 13 12.93 37.94 27.68
N LYS A 14 11.95 38.35 26.87
CA LYS A 14 10.93 37.43 26.38
C LYS A 14 11.69 36.30 25.69
N SER A 15 11.65 35.11 26.30
CA SER A 15 12.25 33.91 25.74
C SER A 15 11.57 33.62 24.42
N ASN A 16 12.17 34.07 23.32
CA ASN A 16 11.74 33.75 21.97
C ASN A 16 12.26 32.34 21.63
N ILE A 17 11.87 31.36 22.45
CA ILE A 17 12.05 29.94 22.11
C ILE A 17 10.95 29.68 21.08
N PRO A 18 11.29 29.45 19.80
CA PRO A 18 10.29 29.01 18.85
C PRO A 18 9.70 27.69 19.37
N ASP A 19 8.37 27.60 19.44
CA ASP A 19 7.69 26.36 19.75
C ASP A 19 8.15 25.30 18.74
N VAL A 20 8.99 24.35 19.19
CA VAL A 20 9.56 23.29 18.37
C VAL A 20 8.54 22.23 17.95
N ARG A 21 7.24 22.48 18.17
CA ARG A 21 6.16 21.88 17.40
C ARG A 21 6.19 22.41 15.96
N ASN A 22 7.32 22.23 15.31
CA ASN A 22 7.42 22.22 13.86
C ASN A 22 6.56 21.04 13.42
N ARG A 23 5.26 21.28 13.21
CA ARG A 23 4.35 20.38 12.49
C ARG A 23 5.08 20.13 11.18
N VAL A 24 5.75 18.99 11.09
CA VAL A 24 6.09 18.42 9.80
C VAL A 24 4.76 18.46 9.07
N ASN A 25 4.66 19.28 8.03
CA ASN A 25 3.44 19.32 7.26
C ASN A 25 3.52 18.07 6.40
N TRP A 26 3.18 16.92 6.99
CA TRP A 26 2.84 15.73 6.25
C TRP A 26 1.61 16.18 5.45
N ALA A 27 1.83 16.67 4.23
CA ALA A 27 0.76 16.62 3.25
C ALA A 27 0.22 15.21 3.36
N ALA A 28 -1.07 15.10 3.69
CA ALA A 28 -1.73 13.89 4.20
C ALA A 28 -1.57 12.71 3.22
N GLU A 29 -0.39 12.11 3.20
CA GLU A 29 -0.13 10.87 2.51
C GLU A 29 -0.72 9.80 3.40
N MET A 30 -1.67 9.05 2.84
CA MET A 30 -2.26 7.93 3.55
C MET A 30 -1.19 6.89 3.87
N ASP A 31 -1.30 6.27 5.04
CA ASP A 31 -0.44 5.18 5.43
C ASP A 31 -0.63 3.97 4.52
N ARG A 32 0.36 3.08 4.49
CA ARG A 32 0.39 1.93 3.59
C ARG A 32 0.72 0.63 4.30
N ILE A 33 0.02 -0.44 3.92
CA ILE A 33 0.44 -1.82 4.16
C ILE A 33 0.92 -2.41 2.84
N CYS A 34 2.12 -3.01 2.84
CA CYS A 34 2.77 -3.58 1.67
C CYS A 34 2.98 -5.08 1.84
N LEU A 35 2.53 -5.86 0.86
CA LEU A 35 2.73 -7.31 0.77
C LEU A 35 3.50 -7.60 -0.52
N GLN A 36 4.55 -8.41 -0.44
CA GLN A 36 5.41 -8.70 -1.58
C GLN A 36 5.52 -10.21 -1.79
N GLY A 37 5.58 -10.62 -3.06
CA GLY A 37 5.82 -12.00 -3.45
C GLY A 37 4.71 -12.97 -3.03
N VAL A 38 3.46 -12.50 -2.94
CA VAL A 38 2.32 -13.36 -2.62
C VAL A 38 2.12 -14.35 -3.78
N PRO A 39 2.24 -15.67 -3.56
CA PRO A 39 2.09 -16.64 -4.63
C PRO A 39 0.62 -16.73 -5.04
N LEU A 40 0.36 -16.64 -6.34
CA LEU A 40 -0.97 -16.84 -6.92
C LEU A 40 -0.93 -18.00 -7.92
N ARG A 41 -2.11 -18.59 -8.17
CA ARG A 41 -2.33 -19.54 -9.26
C ARG A 41 -3.57 -19.11 -10.03
N ALA A 42 -3.47 -18.98 -11.34
CA ALA A 42 -4.60 -18.60 -12.20
C ALA A 42 -4.50 -19.27 -13.57
N ARG A 43 -5.62 -19.39 -14.29
CA ARG A 43 -5.66 -19.94 -15.65
C ARG A 43 -5.70 -18.79 -16.65
N LEU A 44 -4.58 -18.55 -17.34
CA LEU A 44 -4.40 -17.42 -18.26
C LEU A 44 -4.07 -17.89 -19.67
N GLY A 45 -4.38 -17.08 -20.67
CA GLY A 45 -4.05 -17.35 -22.08
C GLY A 45 -5.25 -17.24 -23.01
N GLU A 46 -5.02 -16.96 -24.28
CA GLU A 46 -6.06 -16.86 -25.31
C GLU A 46 -6.53 -18.23 -25.78
N LEU A 47 -5.62 -19.20 -25.82
CA LEU A 47 -5.90 -20.54 -26.27
C LEU A 47 -6.47 -21.40 -25.12
N PRO A 48 -7.48 -22.26 -25.38
CA PRO A 48 -8.03 -23.16 -24.35
C PRO A 48 -6.97 -24.03 -23.66
N GLU A 49 -5.95 -24.47 -24.40
CA GLU A 49 -4.86 -25.30 -23.91
C GLU A 49 -4.03 -24.58 -22.85
N GLU A 50 -3.82 -23.27 -22.98
CA GLU A 50 -3.07 -22.46 -22.00
C GLU A 50 -3.80 -22.36 -20.66
N ARG A 51 -5.13 -22.41 -20.69
CA ARG A 51 -6.01 -22.37 -19.52
C ARG A 51 -6.27 -23.75 -18.91
N ALA A 52 -5.77 -24.82 -19.53
CA ALA A 52 -5.95 -26.20 -19.05
C ALA A 52 -5.26 -26.45 -17.69
N PHE A 53 -4.19 -25.71 -17.37
CA PHE A 53 -3.48 -25.81 -16.11
C PHE A 53 -3.28 -24.43 -15.46
N PRO A 54 -3.41 -24.31 -14.11
CA PRO A 54 -3.09 -23.07 -13.42
C PRO A 54 -1.59 -22.75 -13.50
N GLN A 55 -1.29 -21.53 -13.92
CA GLN A 55 0.06 -20.98 -14.00
C GLN A 55 0.44 -20.31 -12.67
N LYS A 56 1.72 -20.37 -12.30
CA LYS A 56 2.26 -19.69 -11.11
C LYS A 56 2.48 -18.22 -11.42
N LEU A 57 2.05 -17.35 -10.51
CA LEU A 57 2.22 -15.91 -10.59
C LEU A 57 2.71 -15.38 -9.23
N LEU A 58 3.29 -14.18 -9.23
CA LEU A 58 3.58 -13.46 -7.99
C LEU A 58 2.81 -12.14 -7.95
N LEU A 59 2.24 -11.84 -6.80
CA LEU A 59 1.53 -10.61 -6.52
C LEU A 59 2.32 -9.75 -5.53
N ASP A 60 2.53 -8.49 -5.89
CA ASP A 60 2.86 -7.43 -4.94
C ASP A 60 1.63 -6.53 -4.78
N LEU A 61 1.28 -6.21 -3.54
CA LEU A 61 0.10 -5.44 -3.15
C LEU A 61 0.50 -4.32 -2.19
N THR A 62 0.06 -3.11 -2.49
CA THR A 62 0.11 -1.97 -1.59
C THR A 62 -1.30 -1.46 -1.40
N ILE A 63 -1.77 -1.36 -0.16
CA ILE A 63 -3.06 -0.74 0.18
C ILE A 63 -2.82 0.56 0.95
N GLU A 64 -3.56 1.60 0.60
CA GLU A 64 -3.62 2.87 1.34
C GLU A 64 -4.82 2.82 2.31
N LEU A 65 -4.60 3.15 3.57
CA LEU A 65 -5.59 3.18 4.65
C LEU A 65 -5.11 4.06 5.81
N GLU A 66 -6.00 4.45 6.71
CA GLU A 66 -5.61 5.15 7.94
C GLU A 66 -5.11 4.14 8.98
N LEU A 67 -3.87 4.29 9.47
CA LEU A 67 -3.31 3.39 10.49
C LEU A 67 -3.23 4.02 11.89
N GLU A 68 -3.45 5.32 12.04
CA GLU A 68 -3.31 6.03 13.32
C GLU A 68 -4.12 5.39 14.46
N ALA A 69 -5.40 5.09 14.24
CA ALA A 69 -6.26 4.52 15.27
C ALA A 69 -5.80 3.10 15.69
N ALA A 70 -5.44 2.25 14.72
CA ALA A 70 -4.92 0.92 14.99
C ALA A 70 -3.57 0.98 15.72
N ALA A 71 -2.67 1.87 15.31
CA ALA A 71 -1.36 2.05 15.92
C ALA A 71 -1.44 2.57 17.37
N ASN A 72 -2.37 3.48 17.66
CA ASN A 72 -2.55 4.04 19.00
C ASN A 72 -3.20 3.07 20.00
N THR A 73 -3.94 2.07 19.50
CA THR A 73 -4.74 1.15 20.34
C THR A 73 -4.28 -0.30 20.29
N ASP A 74 -3.34 -0.62 19.40
CA ASP A 74 -2.87 -1.99 19.12
C ASP A 74 -4.02 -2.95 18.77
N SER A 75 -5.03 -2.47 18.04
CA SER A 75 -6.25 -3.22 17.72
C SER A 75 -6.30 -3.64 16.24
N LEU A 76 -6.33 -4.95 16.00
CA LEU A 76 -6.50 -5.53 14.66
C LEU A 76 -7.85 -5.16 14.03
N ASP A 77 -8.88 -4.91 14.84
CA ASP A 77 -10.22 -4.58 14.35
C ASP A 77 -10.28 -3.21 13.67
N LEU A 78 -9.31 -2.34 13.95
CA LEU A 78 -9.20 -0.99 13.38
C LEU A 78 -8.31 -0.93 12.13
N THR A 79 -7.74 -2.04 11.69
CA THR A 79 -6.95 -2.12 10.45
C THR A 79 -7.46 -3.24 9.53
N VAL A 80 -6.78 -3.44 8.41
CA VAL A 80 -7.05 -4.54 7.47
C VAL A 80 -6.34 -5.81 7.95
N ASP A 81 -7.10 -6.89 8.09
CA ASP A 81 -6.55 -8.23 8.29
C ASP A 81 -5.96 -8.73 6.97
N TYR A 82 -4.67 -8.43 6.76
CA TYR A 82 -3.97 -8.77 5.53
C TYR A 82 -3.91 -10.28 5.27
N LYS A 83 -4.03 -11.13 6.30
CA LYS A 83 -4.10 -12.59 6.12
C LYS A 83 -5.39 -12.97 5.40
N LYS A 84 -6.54 -12.48 5.89
CA LYS A 84 -7.84 -12.70 5.24
C LYS A 84 -7.87 -12.09 3.83
N LEU A 85 -7.24 -10.93 3.63
CA LEU A 85 -7.14 -10.31 2.32
C LEU A 85 -6.33 -11.18 1.34
N VAL A 86 -5.18 -11.71 1.76
CA VAL A 86 -4.36 -12.63 0.94
C VAL A 86 -5.15 -13.89 0.58
N ASP A 87 -5.84 -14.50 1.55
CA ASP A 87 -6.66 -15.69 1.32
C ASP A 87 -7.73 -15.42 0.25
N ARG A 88 -8.43 -14.27 0.33
CA ARG A 88 -9.42 -13.86 -0.67
C ARG A 88 -8.82 -13.61 -2.06
N LEU A 89 -7.65 -12.98 -2.13
CA LEU A 89 -6.95 -12.71 -3.39
C LEU A 89 -6.50 -14.01 -4.06
N GLN A 90 -5.95 -14.95 -3.29
CA GLN A 90 -5.54 -16.27 -3.77
C GLN A 90 -6.74 -17.09 -4.27
N ASP A 91 -7.82 -17.13 -3.52
CA ASP A 91 -9.06 -17.82 -3.92
C ASP A 91 -9.66 -17.22 -5.20
N THR A 92 -9.68 -15.89 -5.31
CA THR A 92 -10.15 -15.19 -6.51
C THR A 92 -9.28 -15.52 -7.73
N ALA A 93 -7.96 -15.53 -7.58
CA ALA A 93 -7.03 -15.90 -8.65
C ALA A 93 -7.23 -17.35 -9.09
N GLN A 94 -7.37 -18.28 -8.13
CA GLN A 94 -7.52 -19.70 -8.40
C GLN A 94 -8.83 -20.03 -9.14
N LYS A 95 -9.91 -19.32 -8.81
CA LYS A 95 -11.22 -19.45 -9.49
C LYS A 95 -11.26 -18.71 -10.83
N THR A 96 -10.30 -17.83 -11.10
CA THR A 96 -10.28 -17.04 -12.33
C THR A 96 -9.69 -17.82 -13.49
N SER A 97 -10.45 -17.85 -14.58
CA SER A 97 -9.97 -18.17 -15.92
C SER A 97 -10.27 -16.98 -16.83
N CYS A 98 -9.22 -16.38 -17.40
CA CYS A 98 -9.34 -15.23 -18.31
C CYS A 98 -8.17 -15.19 -19.29
N ASN A 99 -8.26 -14.37 -20.33
CA ASN A 99 -7.22 -14.35 -21.36
C ASN A 99 -6.00 -13.53 -20.93
N LEU A 100 -6.24 -12.44 -20.22
CA LEU A 100 -5.26 -11.38 -20.00
C LEU A 100 -4.86 -11.24 -18.52
N LEU A 101 -3.60 -10.86 -18.27
CA LEU A 101 -3.14 -10.49 -16.93
C LEU A 101 -3.89 -9.25 -16.43
N GLU A 102 -4.18 -8.30 -17.30
CA GLU A 102 -4.92 -7.07 -17.04
C GLU A 102 -6.30 -7.35 -16.43
N THR A 103 -6.99 -8.38 -16.93
CA THR A 103 -8.30 -8.78 -16.39
C THR A 103 -8.16 -9.34 -14.99
N LEU A 104 -7.16 -10.19 -14.75
CA LEU A 104 -6.87 -10.73 -13.42
C LEU A 104 -6.49 -9.61 -12.44
N THR A 105 -5.55 -8.74 -12.82
CA THR A 105 -5.08 -7.61 -12.02
C THR A 105 -6.23 -6.70 -11.61
N LEU A 106 -7.12 -6.33 -12.55
CA LEU A 106 -8.29 -5.50 -12.23
C LEU A 106 -9.24 -6.19 -11.24
N ARG A 107 -9.48 -7.50 -11.40
CA ARG A 107 -10.31 -8.26 -10.45
C ARG A 107 -9.71 -8.27 -9.05
N LEU A 108 -8.39 -8.45 -8.94
CA LEU A 108 -7.69 -8.42 -7.66
C LEU A 108 -7.74 -7.02 -7.03
N CYS A 109 -7.66 -5.94 -7.83
CA CYS A 109 -7.86 -4.58 -7.32
C CYS A 109 -9.25 -4.43 -6.70
N ASN A 110 -10.30 -4.93 -7.37
CA ASN A 110 -11.66 -4.85 -6.85
C ASN A 110 -11.81 -5.61 -5.53
N VAL A 111 -11.23 -6.83 -5.42
CA VAL A 111 -11.26 -7.61 -4.17
C VAL A 111 -10.61 -6.87 -2.99
N ALA A 112 -9.49 -6.18 -3.24
CA ALA A 112 -8.83 -5.38 -2.20
C ALA A 112 -9.66 -4.14 -1.82
N LEU A 113 -10.29 -3.49 -2.80
CA LEU A 113 -11.15 -2.33 -2.56
C LEU A 113 -12.51 -2.69 -1.93
N ASP A 114 -12.92 -3.95 -1.94
CA ASP A 114 -14.14 -4.38 -1.23
C ASP A 114 -14.04 -4.14 0.29
N ASP A 115 -12.82 -4.09 0.86
CA ASP A 115 -12.66 -3.71 2.26
C ASP A 115 -12.88 -2.19 2.41
N PRO A 116 -13.87 -1.75 3.23
CA PRO A 116 -14.21 -0.34 3.36
C PRO A 116 -13.06 0.51 3.92
N LYS A 117 -12.10 -0.06 4.65
CA LYS A 117 -10.95 0.66 5.22
C LYS A 117 -9.89 1.00 4.16
N VAL A 118 -9.88 0.30 3.03
CA VAL A 118 -8.93 0.55 1.94
C VAL A 118 -9.43 1.70 1.07
N SER A 119 -8.65 2.77 0.98
CA SER A 119 -8.95 3.94 0.14
C SER A 119 -8.37 3.84 -1.26
N ALA A 120 -7.21 3.19 -1.39
CA ALA A 120 -6.55 2.93 -2.65
C ALA A 120 -5.78 1.62 -2.60
N VAL A 121 -5.54 1.08 -3.79
CA VAL A 121 -4.75 -0.11 -3.97
C VAL A 121 -3.83 0.05 -5.18
N GLN A 122 -2.59 -0.42 -5.04
CA GLN A 122 -1.68 -0.71 -6.14
C GLN A 122 -1.38 -2.20 -6.14
N ILE A 123 -1.58 -2.85 -7.27
CA ILE A 123 -1.32 -4.28 -7.46
C ILE A 123 -0.40 -4.46 -8.65
N LYS A 124 0.61 -5.30 -8.47
CA LYS A 124 1.51 -5.79 -9.52
C LYS A 124 1.44 -7.31 -9.60
N VAL A 125 1.01 -7.84 -10.74
CA VAL A 125 0.98 -9.29 -10.99
C VAL A 125 2.07 -9.65 -11.99
N ARG A 126 3.00 -10.51 -11.57
CA ARG A 126 4.14 -11.00 -12.35
C ARG A 126 3.90 -12.41 -12.87
N LYS A 127 4.15 -12.62 -14.15
CA LYS A 127 4.19 -13.91 -14.85
C LYS A 127 5.60 -14.20 -15.34
N PHE A 128 5.98 -15.47 -15.33
CA PHE A 128 7.27 -15.97 -15.82
C PHE A 128 7.02 -16.87 -17.04
N PRO A 129 6.79 -16.27 -18.23
CA PRO A 129 6.48 -17.02 -19.45
C PRO A 129 7.68 -17.84 -19.91
N ALA A 130 7.49 -19.15 -20.09
CA ALA A 130 8.55 -20.05 -20.53
C ALA A 130 9.02 -19.70 -21.95
N GLU A 131 8.11 -19.23 -22.78
CA GLU A 131 8.32 -18.78 -24.16
C GLU A 131 9.26 -17.57 -24.29
N LEU A 132 9.47 -16.80 -23.22
CA LEU A 132 10.41 -15.66 -23.18
C LEU A 132 11.65 -15.95 -22.32
N THR A 133 11.88 -17.20 -21.94
CA THR A 133 13.06 -17.58 -21.15
C THR A 133 14.35 -17.18 -21.87
N GLY A 134 15.25 -16.48 -21.16
CA GLY A 134 16.50 -15.97 -21.73
C GLY A 134 16.38 -14.61 -22.42
N GLN A 135 15.17 -14.07 -22.57
CA GLN A 135 14.93 -12.73 -23.13
C GLN A 135 14.55 -11.73 -22.02
N VAL A 136 13.65 -12.13 -21.13
CA VAL A 136 13.24 -11.35 -19.96
C VAL A 136 13.10 -12.27 -18.74
N GLU A 137 13.28 -11.73 -17.54
CA GLU A 137 13.06 -12.47 -16.29
C GLU A 137 11.57 -12.71 -16.04
N SER A 138 10.75 -11.68 -16.23
CA SER A 138 9.29 -11.75 -16.03
C SER A 138 8.57 -10.66 -16.81
N VAL A 139 7.27 -10.83 -16.96
CA VAL A 139 6.34 -9.81 -17.48
C VAL A 139 5.36 -9.47 -16.35
N ALA A 140 5.06 -8.19 -16.19
CA ALA A 140 4.18 -7.73 -15.11
C ALA A 140 3.13 -6.75 -15.60
N VAL A 141 1.93 -6.84 -15.03
CA VAL A 141 0.90 -5.79 -15.13
C VAL A 141 0.75 -5.14 -13.77
N GLU A 142 0.84 -3.82 -13.74
CA GLU A 142 0.70 -3.01 -12.53
C GLU A 142 -0.47 -2.03 -12.70
N MET A 143 -1.36 -1.98 -11.70
CA MET A 143 -2.53 -1.10 -11.70
C MET A 143 -2.70 -0.42 -10.36
N THR A 144 -3.05 0.87 -10.39
CA THR A 144 -3.48 1.62 -9.22
C THR A 144 -4.96 1.98 -9.38
N ARG A 145 -5.74 1.82 -8.30
CA ARG A 145 -7.15 2.20 -8.21
C ARG A 145 -7.41 2.89 -6.88
N LYS A 146 -8.30 3.88 -6.88
CA LYS A 146 -8.73 4.63 -5.69
C LYS A 146 -10.27 4.63 -5.62
N LYS A 147 -10.82 4.73 -4.42
CA LYS A 147 -12.25 4.98 -4.19
C LYS A 147 -12.61 6.44 -4.38
#